data_AF-A0A0D1IWX4-F1
#
_entry.id   AF-A0A0D1IWX4-F1
#
_cell.length_a   1.000
_cell.length_b   1.000
_cell.length_c   1.000
_cell.angle_alpha   90.00
_cell.angle_beta   90.00
_cell.angle_gamma   90.00
#
_symmetry.space_group_name_H-M   'P 1'
#
loop_
_entity.id
_entity.type
_entity.pdbx_description
1 polymer ?
#
loop_
_entity_poly.entity_id
_entity_poly.type
_entity_poly.pdbx_seq_one_letter_code
_entity_poly.pdbx_strand_id
1 'polypeptide(L)'
;MDVKYSSLDHKYDFLEMRRNLPEQYRFSKECLSVIFLMAGNKELNQKLTPYFEGDKGEFETEKMFEEQEFCSSDLKTLAQLAVSLFNTNKRIDAQKLISLGKENFDLAINAIVLRKEGISTGYHQNSESF
;
A
#
# COMPACT_ATOMS: atom_id res chain seq x y z
N MET A 1 5.52 13.33 -7.94
CA MET A 1 6.36 12.95 -6.78
C MET A 1 6.95 11.58 -7.05
N ASP A 2 8.24 11.40 -6.78
CA ASP A 2 8.90 10.09 -6.90
C ASP A 2 8.73 9.31 -5.59
N VAL A 3 7.86 8.30 -5.62
CA VAL A 3 7.73 7.34 -4.52
C VAL A 3 9.01 6.51 -4.45
N LYS A 4 9.60 6.38 -3.25
CA LYS A 4 10.81 5.61 -3.05
C LYS A 4 10.47 4.13 -2.81
N TYR A 5 10.83 3.29 -3.76
CA TYR A 5 10.71 1.83 -3.64
C TYR A 5 11.90 1.26 -2.86
N SER A 6 11.67 0.19 -2.11
CA SER A 6 12.72 -0.53 -1.37
C SER A 6 13.65 -1.32 -2.29
N SER A 7 13.16 -1.74 -3.46
CA SER A 7 13.91 -2.46 -4.48
C SER A 7 13.29 -2.26 -5.87
N LEU A 8 13.99 -2.75 -6.91
CA LEU A 8 13.41 -2.82 -8.26
C LEU A 8 12.21 -3.78 -8.31
N ASP A 9 12.29 -4.92 -7.62
CA ASP A 9 11.19 -5.89 -7.54
C ASP A 9 9.94 -5.27 -6.93
N HIS A 10 10.09 -4.53 -5.83
CA HIS A 10 8.98 -3.79 -5.22
C HIS A 10 8.34 -2.82 -6.23
N LYS A 11 9.15 -2.11 -7.03
CA LYS A 11 8.60 -1.24 -8.08
C LYS A 11 7.82 -2.03 -9.13
N TYR A 12 8.36 -3.16 -9.60
CA TYR A 12 7.68 -3.98 -10.60
C TYR A 12 6.36 -4.54 -10.07
N ASP A 13 6.38 -5.15 -8.88
CA ASP A 13 5.20 -5.73 -8.23
C ASP A 13 4.12 -4.66 -8.01
N PHE A 14 4.50 -3.46 -7.56
CA PHE A 14 3.56 -2.35 -7.38
C PHE A 14 2.92 -1.91 -8.70
N LEU A 15 3.71 -1.77 -9.76
CA LEU A 15 3.20 -1.35 -11.07
C LEU A 15 2.29 -2.41 -11.69
N GLU A 16 2.61 -3.69 -11.49
CA GLU A 16 1.77 -4.81 -11.94
C GLU A 16 0.44 -4.84 -11.18
N MET A 17 0.47 -4.79 -9.84
CA MET A 17 -0.74 -4.70 -9.02
C MET A 17 -1.60 -3.50 -9.42
N ARG A 18 -1.00 -2.33 -9.64
CA ARG A 18 -1.72 -1.13 -10.10
C ARG A 18 -2.35 -1.32 -11.47
N ARG A 19 -1.68 -1.98 -12.41
CA ARG A 19 -2.22 -2.24 -13.76
C ARG A 19 -3.46 -3.14 -13.72
N ASN A 20 -3.48 -4.08 -12.77
CA ASN A 20 -4.58 -5.01 -12.55
C ASN A 20 -5.78 -4.38 -11.83
N LEU A 21 -5.63 -3.20 -11.21
CA LEU A 21 -6.77 -2.43 -10.71
C LEU A 21 -7.64 -1.91 -11.86
N PRO A 22 -8.98 -1.89 -11.70
CA PRO A 22 -9.89 -1.17 -12.58
C PRO A 22 -9.53 0.30 -12.67
N GLU A 23 -9.80 0.89 -13.83
CA GLU A 23 -9.36 2.24 -14.18
C GLU A 23 -9.70 3.29 -13.12
N GLN A 24 -10.92 3.23 -12.57
CA GLN A 24 -11.40 4.11 -11.50
C GLN A 24 -10.57 4.05 -10.20
N TYR A 25 -9.87 2.93 -9.96
CA TYR A 25 -9.04 2.72 -8.76
C TYR A 25 -7.54 2.86 -9.02
N ARG A 26 -7.09 2.99 -10.28
CA ARG A 26 -5.66 3.15 -10.63
C ARG A 26 -5.00 4.44 -10.12
N PHE A 27 -5.83 5.39 -9.69
CA PHE A 27 -5.43 6.65 -9.08
C PHE A 27 -6.02 6.85 -7.68
N SER A 28 -6.74 5.83 -7.16
CA SER A 28 -7.26 5.83 -5.80
C SER A 28 -6.10 5.77 -4.81
N LYS A 29 -5.91 6.85 -4.04
CA LYS A 29 -4.78 6.95 -3.10
C LYS A 29 -4.87 5.89 -2.02
N GLU A 30 -6.09 5.52 -1.63
CA GLU A 30 -6.45 4.43 -0.75
C GLU A 30 -5.89 3.11 -1.29
N CYS A 31 -6.35 2.69 -2.48
CA CYS A 31 -5.94 1.42 -3.09
C CYS A 31 -4.43 1.39 -3.35
N LEU A 32 -3.89 2.48 -3.91
CA LEU A 32 -2.46 2.61 -4.22
C LEU A 32 -1.59 2.43 -2.98
N SER A 33 -1.98 3.02 -1.85
CA SER A 33 -1.21 2.89 -0.60
C SER A 33 -1.21 1.47 -0.03
N VAL A 34 -2.31 0.73 -0.19
CA VAL A 34 -2.41 -0.68 0.22
C VAL A 34 -1.54 -1.57 -0.65
N ILE A 35 -1.69 -1.48 -1.98
CA ILE A 35 -0.90 -2.33 -2.89
C ILE A 35 0.60 -2.00 -2.85
N PHE A 36 0.97 -0.78 -2.47
CA PHE A 36 2.37 -0.42 -2.23
C PHE A 36 2.95 -1.17 -1.03
N LEU A 37 2.21 -1.25 0.08
CA LEU A 37 2.63 -2.06 1.23
C LEU A 37 2.73 -3.54 0.87
N MET A 38 1.75 -4.06 0.12
CA MET A 38 1.73 -5.45 -0.34
C MET A 38 2.92 -5.76 -1.25
N ALA A 39 3.19 -4.93 -2.25
CA ALA A 39 4.33 -5.10 -3.14
C ALA A 39 5.69 -5.01 -2.42
N GLY A 40 5.77 -4.22 -1.34
CA GLY A 40 6.98 -4.08 -0.54
C GLY A 40 7.24 -5.19 0.48
N ASN A 41 6.25 -6.04 0.77
CA ASN A 41 6.36 -7.13 1.75
C ASN A 41 5.54 -8.36 1.31
N LYS A 42 6.24 -9.42 0.86
CA LYS A 42 5.61 -10.63 0.29
C LYS A 42 4.72 -11.37 1.28
N GLU A 43 5.12 -11.46 2.55
CA GLU A 43 4.30 -12.12 3.58
C GLU A 43 3.03 -11.31 3.84
N LEU A 44 3.14 -9.98 3.87
CA LEU A 44 1.98 -9.09 4.00
C LEU A 44 1.04 -9.25 2.81
N ASN A 45 1.58 -9.29 1.59
CA ASN A 45 0.80 -9.50 0.37
C ASN A 45 -0.04 -10.78 0.45
N GLN A 46 0.58 -11.90 0.82
CA GLN A 46 -0.10 -13.19 0.95
C GLN A 46 -1.24 -13.16 1.97
N LYS A 47 -1.06 -12.43 3.08
CA LYS A 47 -2.08 -12.31 4.13
C LYS A 47 -3.22 -11.35 3.77
N LEU A 48 -2.95 -10.31 2.99
CA LEU A 48 -3.95 -9.28 2.65
C LEU A 48 -4.75 -9.63 1.39
N THR A 49 -4.13 -10.30 0.41
CA THR A 49 -4.75 -10.61 -0.89
C THR A 49 -6.14 -11.24 -0.80
N PRO A 50 -6.40 -12.23 0.09
CA PRO A 50 -7.72 -12.85 0.18
C PRO A 50 -8.84 -11.92 0.68
N TYR A 51 -8.48 -10.78 1.27
CA TYR A 51 -9.41 -9.85 1.92
C TYR A 51 -9.47 -8.48 1.25
N PHE A 52 -8.55 -8.20 0.32
CA PHE A 52 -8.45 -6.93 -0.38
C PHE A 52 -8.92 -7.08 -1.82
N GLU A 53 -10.17 -6.69 -2.07
CA GLU A 53 -10.78 -6.65 -3.40
C GLU A 53 -10.54 -5.27 -4.00
N GLY A 54 -9.31 -5.02 -4.45
CA GLY A 54 -8.92 -3.76 -5.07
C GLY A 54 -9.72 -3.43 -6.35
N ASP A 55 -10.33 -4.44 -6.97
CA ASP A 55 -11.23 -4.30 -8.12
C ASP A 55 -12.62 -3.79 -7.77
N LYS A 56 -13.07 -4.04 -6.54
CA LYS A 56 -14.31 -3.46 -6.01
C LYS A 56 -14.06 -2.24 -5.14
N GLY A 57 -12.81 -2.03 -4.73
CA GLY A 57 -12.47 -1.02 -3.73
C GLY A 57 -13.01 -1.42 -2.36
N GLU A 58 -12.94 -2.72 -2.05
CA GLU A 58 -13.39 -3.29 -0.78
C GLU A 58 -12.22 -3.92 -0.02
N PHE A 59 -12.31 -3.91 1.31
CA PHE A 59 -11.30 -4.51 2.18
C PHE A 59 -12.01 -5.11 3.41
N GLU A 60 -12.05 -6.44 3.49
CA GLU A 60 -12.68 -7.21 4.59
C GLU A 60 -11.82 -7.21 5.86
N THR A 61 -11.60 -6.02 6.44
CA THR A 61 -10.59 -5.83 7.49
C THR A 61 -10.87 -6.58 8.80
N GLU A 62 -12.14 -6.73 9.19
CA GLU A 62 -12.52 -7.40 10.43
C GLU A 62 -12.24 -8.90 10.32
N LYS A 63 -12.76 -9.53 9.25
CA LYS A 63 -12.52 -10.93 8.93
C LYS A 63 -11.03 -11.24 8.76
N MET A 64 -10.25 -10.37 8.12
CA MET A 64 -8.79 -10.53 8.01
C MET A 64 -8.13 -10.67 9.39
N PHE A 65 -8.47 -9.80 10.36
CA PHE A 65 -7.86 -9.87 11.69
C PHE A 65 -8.42 -10.99 12.58
N GLU A 66 -9.57 -11.56 12.23
CA GLU A 66 -10.14 -12.75 12.89
C GLU A 66 -9.49 -14.05 12.37
N GLU A 67 -9.23 -14.14 11.06
CA GLU A 67 -8.76 -15.36 10.40
C GLU A 67 -7.24 -15.43 10.24
N GLN A 68 -6.54 -14.29 10.14
CA GLN A 68 -5.09 -14.26 9.91
C GLN A 68 -4.30 -14.09 11.20
N GLU A 69 -3.38 -15.03 11.45
CA GLU A 69 -2.34 -14.84 12.45
C GLU A 69 -1.16 -14.05 11.87
N PHE A 70 -0.74 -12.99 12.56
CA PHE A 70 0.44 -12.20 12.21
C PHE A 70 1.59 -12.57 13.13
N CYS A 71 2.53 -13.37 12.62
CA CYS A 71 3.63 -13.97 13.39
C CYS A 71 4.65 -12.96 13.94
N SER A 72 4.71 -11.75 13.39
CA SER A 72 5.57 -10.67 13.87
C SER A 72 4.79 -9.40 14.17
N SER A 73 5.30 -8.62 15.14
CA SER A 73 4.76 -7.30 15.48
C SER A 73 4.82 -6.34 14.30
N ASP A 74 5.87 -6.42 13.49
CA ASP A 74 6.05 -5.61 12.30
C ASP A 74 4.97 -5.89 11.27
N LEU A 75 4.75 -7.17 10.96
CA LEU A 75 3.75 -7.57 9.98
C LEU A 75 2.34 -7.17 10.41
N LYS A 76 2.02 -7.37 11.71
CA LYS A 76 0.75 -6.90 12.29
C LYS A 76 0.60 -5.38 12.18
N THR A 77 1.67 -4.64 12.41
CA THR A 77 1.68 -3.17 12.33
C THR A 77 1.49 -2.69 10.89
N LEU A 78 2.14 -3.33 9.92
CA LEU A 78 1.94 -3.03 8.50
C LEU A 78 0.52 -3.36 8.03
N ALA A 79 -0.08 -4.46 8.50
CA ALA A 79 -1.48 -4.77 8.21
C ALA A 79 -2.44 -3.73 8.80
N GLN A 80 -2.20 -3.30 10.05
CA GLN A 80 -2.95 -2.22 10.69
C GLN A 80 -2.80 -0.89 9.92
N LEU A 81 -1.60 -0.61 9.41
CA LEU A 81 -1.35 0.56 8.58
C LEU A 81 -2.13 0.48 7.28
N ALA A 82 -2.09 -0.65 6.56
CA ALA A 82 -2.85 -0.84 5.32
C ALA A 82 -4.35 -0.55 5.51
N VAL A 83 -4.93 -1.08 6.60
CA VAL A 83 -6.32 -0.81 6.98
C VAL A 83 -6.57 0.66 7.28
N SER A 84 -5.65 1.33 7.99
CA SER A 84 -5.76 2.77 8.31
C SER A 84 -5.64 3.67 7.09
N LEU A 85 -4.77 3.31 6.14
CA LEU A 85 -4.59 4.06 4.89
C LEU A 85 -5.77 3.88 3.95
N PHE A 86 -6.38 2.69 3.93
CA PHE A 86 -7.59 2.41 3.17
C PHE A 86 -8.83 3.07 3.78
N ASN A 87 -9.03 2.94 5.10
CA ASN A 87 -10.17 3.45 5.84
C ASN A 87 -9.72 4.40 6.96
N THR A 88 -9.97 5.69 6.76
CA THR A 88 -9.52 6.79 7.65
C THR A 88 -10.13 6.75 9.05
N ASN A 89 -11.16 5.93 9.28
CA ASN A 89 -11.76 5.75 10.61
C ASN A 89 -10.91 4.84 11.51
N LYS A 90 -10.00 4.03 10.94
CA LYS A 90 -9.07 3.20 11.70
C LYS A 90 -7.77 3.98 11.89
N ARG A 91 -7.30 4.07 13.13
CA ARG A 91 -6.07 4.79 13.49
C ARG A 91 -4.96 3.82 13.84
N ILE A 92 -3.73 4.16 13.48
CA ILE A 92 -2.53 3.48 13.92
C ILE A 92 -1.76 4.35 14.92
N ASP A 93 -1.17 3.70 15.93
CA ASP A 93 -0.33 4.35 16.91
C ASP A 93 1.06 4.65 16.31
N ALA A 94 1.50 5.90 16.43
CA ALA A 94 2.82 6.32 15.98
C ALA A 94 3.96 5.54 16.66
N GLN A 95 3.80 5.12 17.92
CA GLN A 95 4.81 4.31 18.62
C GLN A 95 5.02 2.95 17.95
N LYS A 96 3.94 2.33 17.44
CA LYS A 96 4.04 1.07 16.70
C LYS A 96 4.81 1.25 15.39
N LEU A 97 4.59 2.37 14.69
CA LEU A 97 5.34 2.69 13.48
C LEU A 97 6.83 2.87 13.78
N ILE A 98 7.19 3.65 14.79
CA ILE A 98 8.59 3.93 15.15
C ILE A 98 9.33 2.67 15.60
N SER A 99 8.59 1.68 16.09
CA SER A 99 9.14 0.40 16.56
C SER A 99 9.39 -0.62 15.43
N LEU A 100 8.96 -0.32 14.19
CA LEU A 100 9.22 -1.16 13.03
C LEU A 100 10.73 -1.29 12.77
N GLY A 101 11.15 -2.46 12.29
CA GLY A 101 12.46 -2.63 11.69
C GLY A 101 12.68 -1.64 10.55
N LYS A 102 13.94 -1.23 10.33
CA LYS A 102 14.30 -0.14 9.40
C LYS A 102 13.65 -0.26 8.01
N GLU A 103 13.65 -1.46 7.42
CA GLU A 103 13.06 -1.71 6.11
C GLU A 103 11.55 -1.51 6.11
N ASN A 104 10.85 -2.05 7.12
CA ASN A 104 9.40 -1.91 7.27
C ASN A 104 9.00 -0.48 7.64
N PHE A 105 9.82 0.23 8.40
CA PHE A 105 9.63 1.65 8.69
C PHE A 105 9.70 2.48 7.42
N ASP A 106 10.76 2.31 6.61
CA ASP A 106 10.91 3.05 5.36
C ASP A 106 9.75 2.71 4.39
N LEU A 107 9.32 1.44 4.32
CA LEU A 107 8.14 1.03 3.56
C LEU A 107 6.86 1.75 4.04
N ALA A 108 6.61 1.75 5.35
CA ALA A 108 5.45 2.39 5.96
C ALA A 108 5.40 3.89 5.69
N ILE A 109 6.51 4.61 5.84
CA ILE A 109 6.59 6.05 5.57
C ILE A 109 6.30 6.35 4.10
N ASN A 110 6.87 5.57 3.18
CA ASN A 110 6.61 5.78 1.74
C ASN A 110 5.14 5.50 1.37
N ALA A 111 4.50 4.51 1.99
CA ALA A 111 3.07 4.27 1.82
C ALA A 111 2.19 5.42 2.34
N ILE A 112 2.54 6.00 3.50
CA ILE A 112 1.86 7.17 4.08
C ILE A 112 2.00 8.39 3.16
N VAL A 113 3.21 8.62 2.64
CA VAL A 113 3.48 9.70 1.69
C VAL A 113 2.68 9.50 0.41
N LEU A 114 2.66 8.28 -0.14
CA LEU A 114 1.85 7.92 -1.30
C LEU A 114 0.36 8.15 -1.04
N ARG A 115 -0.15 7.80 0.15
CA ARG A 115 -1.56 8.04 0.51
C ARG A 115 -1.91 9.53 0.53
N LYS A 116 -0.98 10.38 0.99
CA LYS A 116 -1.17 11.83 1.06
C LYS A 116 -1.13 12.46 -0.34
N GLU A 117 -0.05 12.21 -1.05
CA GLU A 117 0.28 12.93 -2.29
C GLU A 117 -0.36 12.27 -3.52
N GLY A 118 -0.57 10.96 -3.49
CA GLY A 118 -0.92 10.15 -4.65
C GLY A 118 0.26 10.00 -5.61
N ILE A 119 -0.04 9.59 -6.83
CA ILE A 119 0.91 9.50 -7.93
C ILE A 119 0.57 10.59 -8.95
N SER A 120 1.60 11.29 -9.45
CA SER A 120 1.40 12.26 -10.52
C SER A 120 0.91 11.53 -11.78
N THR A 121 -0.21 12.00 -12.34
CA THR A 121 -0.75 11.54 -13.63
C THR A 121 0.00 12.10 -14.84
N GLY A 122 1.16 12.73 -14.60
CA GLY A 122 2.02 13.27 -15.65
C GLY A 122 2.60 12.16 -16.50
N TYR A 123 1.81 11.68 -17.48
CA TYR A 123 2.34 11.68 -18.83
C TYR A 123 2.86 13.09 -19.05
N HIS A 124 4.19 13.26 -19.10
CA HIS A 124 4.72 14.31 -19.95
C HIS A 124 4.14 14.01 -21.34
N GLN A 125 3.05 14.69 -21.70
CA GLN A 125 2.82 14.97 -23.10
C GLN A 125 4.10 15.68 -23.53
N ASN A 126 4.93 14.96 -24.28
CA ASN A 126 5.85 15.61 -25.19
C ASN A 126 4.95 16.49 -26.07
N SER A 127 4.78 17.75 -25.67
CA SER A 127 4.51 18.80 -26.62
C SER A 127 5.83 18.95 -27.39
N GLU A 128 6.01 18.07 -28.37
CA GLU A 128 6.76 18.42 -29.57
C GLU A 128 6.04 19.66 -30.13
N SER A 129 6.61 20.82 -29.79
CA SER A 129 6.28 22.07 -30.44
C SER A 129 6.76 21.93 -31.88
N PHE A 130 5.81 22.00 -32.82
CA PHE A 130 6.04 22.22 -34.24
C PHE A 130 6.76 23.55 -34.50
#